data_AF-A0A2E6HYQ5-F1
#
_entry.id   AF-A0A2E6HYQ5-F1
#
_cell.length_a   1.000
_cell.length_b   1.000
_cell.length_c   1.000
_cell.angle_alpha   90.00
_cell.angle_beta   90.00
_cell.angle_gamma   90.00
#
_symmetry.space_group_name_H-M   'P 1'
#
loop_
_entity.id
_entity.type
_entity.pdbx_description
1 polymer ?
#
loop_
_entity_poly.entity_id
_entity_poly.type
_entity_poly.pdbx_seq_one_letter_code
_entity_poly.pdbx_strand_id
1 'polypeptide(L)'
;MHRPVGRTRRSHPVAGVSDGGSSRFVRGVRGGFHDGSGRVRGGRGDRFSVVDEIYTFKNWDRDRTRVLMRIDNETIDLEKGNRDDHDYAMGWCHAYGNGRVLYTALGHPDVLWHEAWFLEHIGGCIRWATGMED
;
A
#
# COMPACT_ATOMS: atom_id res chain seq x y z
N MET A 1 -18.69 -9.30 47.46
CA MET A 1 -17.30 -8.88 47.13
C MET A 1 -17.01 -9.40 45.71
N HIS A 2 -17.35 -8.63 44.67
CA HIS A 2 -17.20 -9.05 43.27
C HIS A 2 -15.89 -8.45 42.72
N ARG A 3 -14.94 -9.30 42.30
CA ARG A 3 -13.75 -8.86 41.57
C ARG A 3 -14.09 -8.62 40.10
N PRO A 4 -13.60 -7.54 39.46
CA PRO A 4 -13.78 -7.35 38.03
C PRO A 4 -12.80 -8.24 37.25
N VAL A 5 -13.32 -8.92 36.22
CA VAL A 5 -12.54 -9.67 35.25
C VAL A 5 -11.83 -8.67 34.34
N GLY A 6 -10.49 -8.68 34.38
CA GLY A 6 -9.66 -7.82 33.54
C GLY A 6 -9.86 -8.14 32.06
N ARG A 7 -10.18 -7.12 31.26
CA ARG A 7 -10.06 -7.16 29.80
C ARG A 7 -8.59 -7.36 29.45
N THR A 8 -8.21 -8.57 29.08
CA THR A 8 -6.95 -8.82 28.37
C THR A 8 -7.03 -8.12 27.01
N ARG A 9 -6.27 -7.03 26.85
CA ARG A 9 -5.96 -6.49 25.53
C ARG A 9 -5.27 -7.62 24.76
N ARG A 10 -5.95 -8.19 23.75
CA ARG A 10 -5.28 -9.06 22.78
C ARG A 10 -4.21 -8.22 22.09
N SER A 11 -2.95 -8.50 22.38
CA SER A 11 -1.82 -8.07 21.56
C SER A 11 -2.06 -8.61 20.15
N HIS A 12 -2.38 -7.71 19.23
CA HIS A 12 -2.48 -8.08 17.82
C HIS A 12 -1.06 -8.31 17.29
N PRO A 13 -0.84 -9.31 16.42
CA PRO A 13 0.49 -9.58 15.87
C PRO A 13 1.01 -8.33 15.15
N VAL A 14 2.29 -8.02 15.38
CA VAL A 14 3.01 -6.95 14.69
C VAL A 14 3.17 -7.35 13.22
N ALA A 15 2.82 -6.44 12.32
CA ALA A 15 2.86 -6.64 10.88
C ALA A 15 4.29 -6.98 10.40
N GLY A 16 4.39 -7.89 9.43
CA GLY A 16 5.64 -8.21 8.73
C GLY A 16 5.38 -8.37 7.24
N VAL A 17 6.43 -8.31 6.43
CA VAL A 17 6.36 -8.53 4.98
C VAL A 17 6.57 -10.02 4.70
N SER A 18 5.88 -10.58 3.70
CA SER A 18 5.81 -12.02 3.47
C SER A 18 6.73 -12.49 2.33
N ASP A 19 7.39 -13.63 2.56
CA ASP A 19 8.06 -14.44 1.55
C ASP A 19 7.14 -15.62 1.20
N GLY A 20 6.23 -15.41 0.24
CA GLY A 20 5.57 -16.49 -0.51
C GLY A 20 4.77 -17.55 0.27
N GLY A 21 4.16 -17.24 1.42
CA GLY A 21 3.35 -18.27 2.10
C GLY A 21 2.40 -17.86 3.23
N SER A 22 2.27 -16.58 3.59
CA SER A 22 1.29 -16.15 4.60
C SER A 22 0.87 -14.70 4.41
N SER A 23 -0.42 -14.45 4.19
CA SER A 23 -0.97 -13.11 4.07
C SER A 23 -0.78 -12.35 5.38
N ARG A 24 0.06 -11.31 5.37
CA ARG A 24 0.30 -10.47 6.55
C ARG A 24 -0.37 -9.11 6.37
N PHE A 25 -1.23 -8.82 7.33
CA PHE A 25 -1.98 -7.58 7.48
C PHE A 25 -1.02 -6.40 7.66
N VAL A 26 -0.94 -5.51 6.69
CA VAL A 26 -0.31 -4.20 6.90
C VAL A 26 -1.30 -3.28 7.59
N ARG A 27 -0.83 -2.50 8.56
CA ARG A 27 -1.53 -1.32 9.05
C ARG A 27 -0.60 -0.16 8.74
N GLY A 28 -1.06 0.91 8.10
CA GLY A 28 -0.22 2.07 7.77
C GLY A 28 0.45 1.99 6.39
N VAL A 29 -0.12 2.73 5.44
CA VAL A 29 0.46 3.09 4.14
C VAL A 29 0.66 4.60 4.15
N ARG A 30 1.80 5.07 3.65
CA ARG A 30 2.04 6.49 3.37
C ARG A 30 1.94 6.78 1.89
N GLY A 31 1.44 7.97 1.59
CA GLY A 31 1.16 8.44 0.24
C GLY A 31 -0.18 7.94 -0.29
N GLY A 32 -0.51 8.38 -1.50
CA GLY A 32 -1.72 8.00 -2.21
C GLY A 32 -1.47 8.06 -3.72
N PHE A 33 -2.46 7.66 -4.52
CA PHE A 33 -2.42 8.03 -5.93
C PHE A 33 -2.79 9.52 -6.04
N HIS A 34 -1.83 10.31 -6.52
CA HIS A 34 -2.01 11.73 -6.79
C HIS A 34 -2.17 11.88 -8.31
N ASP A 35 -3.08 12.74 -8.76
CA ASP A 35 -2.94 13.24 -10.12
C ASP A 35 -1.58 13.96 -10.25
N GLY A 36 -1.11 14.19 -11.48
CA GLY A 36 0.11 14.86 -11.88
C GLY A 36 0.19 16.32 -11.46
N SER A 37 -0.87 16.86 -10.84
CA SER A 37 -0.81 18.11 -10.07
C SER A 37 -0.27 17.91 -8.65
N GLY A 38 -0.01 16.67 -8.23
CA GLY A 38 0.41 16.29 -6.89
C GLY A 38 -0.75 16.17 -5.90
N ARG A 39 -2.01 16.15 -6.36
CA ARG A 39 -3.18 16.15 -5.48
C ARG A 39 -3.81 14.76 -5.37
N VAL A 40 -4.00 14.29 -4.14
CA VAL A 40 -4.78 13.07 -3.88
C VAL A 40 -6.23 13.34 -4.29
N ARG A 41 -6.70 12.72 -5.37
CA ARG A 41 -8.14 12.57 -5.65
C ARG A 41 -8.56 11.17 -5.25
N GLY A 42 -9.47 11.06 -4.29
CA GLY A 42 -10.04 9.78 -3.86
C GLY A 42 -9.21 8.91 -2.94
N GLY A 43 -7.94 9.24 -2.73
CA GLY A 43 -7.10 8.55 -1.76
C GLY A 43 -7.35 9.01 -0.33
N ARG A 44 -7.04 8.12 0.61
CA ARG A 44 -7.19 8.33 2.05
C ARG A 44 -6.02 9.19 2.59
N GLY A 45 -5.95 10.47 2.20
CA GLY A 45 -4.95 11.43 2.68
C GLY A 45 -3.49 10.96 2.55
N ASP A 46 -2.58 11.58 3.32
CA ASP A 46 -1.14 11.25 3.26
C ASP A 46 -0.77 9.94 3.99
N ARG A 47 -1.68 9.41 4.81
CA ARG A 47 -1.48 8.17 5.57
C ARG A 47 -2.82 7.48 5.82
N PHE A 48 -2.90 6.18 5.51
CA PHE A 48 -4.11 5.38 5.76
C PHE A 48 -3.78 3.96 6.22
N SER A 49 -4.79 3.21 6.65
CA SER A 49 -4.64 1.81 7.05
C SER A 49 -5.53 0.92 6.20
N VAL A 50 -4.94 -0.05 5.53
CA VAL A 50 -5.62 -0.99 4.63
C VAL A 50 -5.13 -2.39 4.95
N VAL A 51 -6.05 -3.35 5.00
CA VAL A 51 -5.71 -4.76 5.11
C VAL A 51 -5.58 -5.30 3.70
N ASP A 52 -4.43 -5.88 3.39
CA ASP A 52 -4.13 -6.49 2.09
C ASP A 52 -2.97 -7.49 2.25
N GLU A 53 -2.67 -8.26 1.21
CA GLU A 53 -1.53 -9.18 1.15
C GLU A 53 -0.38 -8.54 0.36
N ILE A 54 0.68 -8.14 1.07
CA ILE A 54 1.75 -7.33 0.48
C ILE A 54 2.96 -8.17 0.09
N TYR A 55 3.39 -7.97 -1.16
CA TYR A 55 4.56 -8.58 -1.78
C TYR A 55 5.63 -7.53 -2.11
N THR A 56 6.89 -7.95 -2.10
CA THR A 56 8.03 -7.11 -2.52
C THR A 56 8.60 -7.58 -3.86
N PHE A 57 9.19 -6.65 -4.60
CA PHE A 57 9.87 -6.94 -5.85
C PHE A 57 11.28 -7.49 -5.59
N LYS A 58 11.64 -8.58 -6.29
CA LYS A 58 13.01 -9.14 -6.26
C LYS A 58 14.04 -8.17 -6.86
N ASN A 59 13.74 -7.61 -8.02
CA ASN A 59 14.61 -6.67 -8.74
C ASN A 59 14.07 -5.24 -8.60
N TRP A 60 14.07 -4.70 -7.38
CA TRP A 60 13.61 -3.34 -7.08
C TRP A 60 14.70 -2.31 -7.39
N ASP A 61 14.30 -1.20 -8.00
CA ASP A 61 15.14 -0.05 -8.26
C ASP A 61 14.31 1.23 -8.09
N ARG A 62 14.65 2.01 -7.05
CA ARG A 62 13.95 3.24 -6.69
C ARG A 62 14.11 4.33 -7.74
N ASP A 63 15.25 4.40 -8.41
CA ASP A 63 15.56 5.48 -9.35
C ASP A 63 14.83 5.31 -10.68
N ARG A 64 14.38 4.08 -10.98
CA ARG A 64 13.62 3.76 -12.18
C ARG A 64 12.11 3.99 -12.05
N THR A 65 11.62 4.28 -10.85
CA THR A 65 10.18 4.37 -10.58
C THR A 65 9.82 5.60 -9.75
N ARG A 66 8.73 6.27 -10.13
CA ARG A 66 8.11 7.27 -9.27
C ARG A 66 7.20 6.56 -8.28
N VAL A 67 7.64 6.45 -7.04
CA VAL A 67 6.82 5.87 -5.96
C VAL A 67 5.73 6.83 -5.53
N LEU A 68 4.51 6.32 -5.44
CA LEU A 68 3.28 7.05 -5.10
C LEU A 68 2.76 6.63 -3.73
N MET A 69 2.88 5.34 -3.40
CA MET A 69 2.50 4.77 -2.12
C MET A 69 3.57 3.80 -1.64
N ARG A 70 3.80 3.75 -0.33
CA ARG A 70 4.68 2.77 0.32
C ARG A 70 4.16 2.37 1.69
N ILE A 71 4.61 1.23 2.21
CA ILE A 71 4.36 0.89 3.61
C ILE A 71 4.98 1.97 4.49
N ASP A 72 4.29 2.27 5.58
CA ASP A 72 4.86 3.09 6.63
C ASP A 72 5.77 2.26 7.53
N ASN A 73 7.08 2.48 7.47
CA ASN A 73 8.03 1.68 8.24
C ASN A 73 7.85 1.82 9.76
N GLU A 74 7.18 2.88 10.24
CA GLU A 74 6.84 3.04 11.66
C GLU A 74 5.76 2.05 12.15
N THR A 75 5.08 1.36 11.24
CA THR A 75 3.91 0.51 11.58
C THR A 75 4.16 -0.98 11.35
N ILE A 76 5.35 -1.36 10.92
CA ILE A 76 5.78 -2.74 10.70
C ILE A 76 7.03 -3.07 11.51
N ASP A 77 7.25 -4.36 11.73
CA ASP A 77 8.51 -4.86 12.27
C ASP A 77 9.52 -5.04 11.14
N LEU A 78 10.51 -4.14 11.06
CA LEU A 78 11.54 -4.17 10.02
C LEU A 78 12.47 -5.37 10.12
N GLU A 79 12.65 -5.96 11.31
CA GLU A 79 13.44 -7.18 11.47
C GLU A 79 12.78 -8.40 10.79
N LYS A 80 11.46 -8.33 10.60
CA LYS A 80 10.67 -9.30 9.82
C LYS A 80 10.48 -8.90 8.35
N GLY A 81 11.12 -7.81 7.93
CA GLY A 81 11.14 -7.37 6.55
C GLY A 81 12.08 -8.22 5.70
N ASN A 82 11.84 -8.24 4.39
CA ASN A 82 12.66 -8.99 3.43
C ASN A 82 13.46 -8.07 2.49
N ARG A 83 13.68 -6.82 2.91
CA ARG A 83 14.45 -5.83 2.16
C ARG A 83 15.42 -5.07 3.06
N ASP A 84 16.68 -5.06 2.66
CA ASP A 84 17.76 -4.36 3.39
C ASP A 84 17.64 -2.83 3.29
N ASP A 85 17.06 -2.30 2.21
CA ASP A 85 16.86 -0.86 2.00
C ASP A 85 15.60 -0.30 2.68
N HIS A 86 14.79 -1.18 3.25
CA HIS A 86 13.48 -0.87 3.84
C HIS A 86 12.53 -0.07 2.91
N ASP A 87 12.70 -0.15 1.58
CA ASP A 87 11.83 0.52 0.63
C ASP A 87 10.71 -0.41 0.16
N TYR A 88 9.59 -0.37 0.88
CA TYR A 88 8.42 -1.19 0.61
C TYR A 88 7.40 -0.43 -0.24
N ALA A 89 7.75 -0.20 -1.50
CA ALA A 89 6.86 0.47 -2.45
C ALA A 89 5.59 -0.35 -2.73
N MET A 90 4.45 0.30 -2.56
CA MET A 90 3.09 -0.26 -2.67
C MET A 90 2.36 0.21 -3.93
N GLY A 91 2.77 1.34 -4.48
CA GLY A 91 2.25 1.85 -5.73
C GLY A 91 3.26 2.78 -6.36
N TRP A 92 3.46 2.64 -7.67
CA TRP A 92 4.46 3.39 -8.40
C TRP A 92 4.07 3.51 -9.86
N CYS A 93 4.70 4.45 -10.56
CA CYS A 93 4.57 4.58 -12.01
C CYS A 93 5.91 4.86 -12.69
N HIS A 94 6.01 4.54 -13.98
CA HIS A 94 7.11 4.93 -14.86
C HIS A 94 6.68 4.89 -16.33
N ALA A 95 7.49 5.45 -17.22
CA ALA A 95 7.29 5.34 -18.66
C ALA A 95 8.00 4.10 -19.20
N TYR A 96 7.33 3.36 -20.10
CA TYR A 96 7.92 2.23 -20.82
C TYR A 96 7.66 2.38 -22.32
N GLY A 97 8.72 2.62 -23.08
CA GLY A 97 8.58 3.08 -24.47
C GLY A 97 7.77 4.38 -24.53
N ASN A 98 6.71 4.39 -25.35
CA ASN A 98 5.78 5.51 -25.44
C ASN A 98 4.57 5.38 -24.48
N GLY A 99 4.54 4.31 -23.67
CA GLY A 99 3.43 4.00 -22.77
C GLY A 99 3.67 4.46 -21.34
N ARG A 100 2.57 4.56 -20.59
CA ARG A 100 2.55 4.81 -19.14
C ARG A 100 2.31 3.49 -18.41
N VAL A 101 3.13 3.17 -17.42
CA VAL A 101 2.99 1.97 -16.58
C VAL A 101 2.73 2.41 -15.15
N LEU A 102 1.71 1.80 -14.54
CA LEU A 102 1.34 2.01 -13.17
C LEU A 102 1.13 0.66 -12.49
N TYR A 103 1.64 0.53 -11.28
CA TYR A 103 1.44 -0.62 -10.42
C TYR A 103 0.79 -0.19 -9.10
N THR A 104 -0.14 -1.01 -8.62
CA THR A 104 -0.73 -0.93 -7.27
C THR A 104 -0.70 -2.33 -6.66
N ALA A 105 -0.15 -2.45 -5.45
CA ALA A 105 -0.10 -3.70 -4.69
C ALA A 105 -1.43 -4.01 -3.98
N LEU A 106 -2.37 -3.07 -3.96
CA LEU A 106 -3.67 -3.22 -3.32
C LEU A 106 -4.67 -3.95 -4.21
N GLY A 107 -5.55 -4.75 -3.62
CA GLY A 107 -6.69 -5.39 -4.27
C GLY A 107 -6.87 -6.87 -3.98
N HIS A 108 -6.13 -7.48 -3.05
CA HIS A 108 -6.29 -8.90 -2.73
C HIS A 108 -7.66 -9.23 -2.10
N PRO A 109 -8.12 -8.52 -1.05
CA PRO A 109 -9.40 -8.85 -0.43
C PRO A 109 -10.59 -8.35 -1.26
N ASP A 110 -11.60 -9.20 -1.46
CA ASP A 110 -12.85 -8.86 -2.15
C ASP A 110 -13.55 -7.62 -1.56
N VAL A 111 -13.47 -7.45 -0.24
CA VAL A 111 -14.05 -6.29 0.45
C VAL A 111 -13.50 -4.96 -0.08
N LEU A 112 -12.24 -4.89 -0.55
CA LEU A 112 -11.69 -3.65 -1.09
C LEU A 112 -12.41 -3.21 -2.36
N TRP A 113 -12.87 -4.14 -3.20
CA TRP A 113 -13.59 -3.83 -4.43
C TRP A 113 -14.98 -3.24 -4.19
N HIS A 114 -15.45 -3.27 -2.95
CA HIS A 114 -16.71 -2.66 -2.51
C HIS A 114 -16.49 -1.33 -1.78
N GLU A 115 -15.23 -0.90 -1.59
CA GLU A 115 -14.89 0.36 -0.96
C GLU A 115 -14.82 1.50 -1.99
N ALA A 116 -15.57 2.58 -1.76
CA ALA A 116 -15.65 3.72 -2.68
C ALA A 116 -14.27 4.34 -2.99
N TRP A 117 -13.42 4.50 -1.96
CA TRP A 117 -12.08 5.06 -2.12
C TRP A 117 -11.17 4.18 -2.98
N PHE A 118 -11.34 2.85 -2.93
CA PHE A 118 -10.53 1.92 -3.71
C PHE A 118 -10.96 1.93 -5.18
N LEU A 119 -12.27 1.97 -5.44
CA LEU A 119 -12.78 2.16 -6.80
C LEU A 119 -12.34 3.49 -7.40
N GLU A 120 -12.31 4.57 -6.61
CA GLU A 120 -11.79 5.86 -7.06
C GLU A 120 -10.29 5.81 -7.36
N HIS A 121 -9.50 5.13 -6.51
CA HIS A 121 -8.08 4.86 -6.75
C HIS A 121 -7.85 4.14 -8.08
N ILE A 122 -8.56 3.03 -8.32
CA ILE A 122 -8.45 2.28 -9.59
C ILE A 122 -8.88 3.15 -10.78
N GLY A 123 -9.97 3.92 -10.65
CA GLY A 123 -10.41 4.85 -11.68
C GLY A 123 -9.37 5.92 -12.02
N GLY A 124 -8.71 6.49 -11.01
CA GLY A 124 -7.61 7.44 -11.20
C GLY A 124 -6.41 6.80 -11.89
N CYS A 125 -6.05 5.58 -11.48
CA CYS A 125 -4.97 4.81 -12.12
C CYS A 125 -5.24 4.59 -13.63
N ILE A 126 -6.48 4.23 -13.98
CA ILE A 126 -6.89 4.02 -15.38
C ILE A 126 -6.82 5.34 -16.17
N ARG A 127 -7.40 6.43 -15.65
CA ARG A 127 -7.38 7.74 -16.34
C ARG A 127 -5.95 8.26 -16.55
N TRP A 128 -5.08 8.06 -15.57
CA TRP A 128 -3.67 8.43 -15.71
C TRP A 128 -2.95 7.59 -16.78
N ALA A 129 -3.16 6.28 -16.75
CA ALA A 129 -2.52 5.36 -17.70
C ALA A 129 -2.97 5.61 -19.15
N THR A 130 -4.22 6.05 -19.35
CA THR A 130 -4.76 6.41 -20.67
C THR A 130 -4.45 7.85 -21.09
N GLY A 131 -3.80 8.65 -20.23
CA GLY A 131 -3.46 10.05 -20.52
C GLY A 131 -4.66 11.00 -20.47
N MET A 132 -5.78 10.58 -19.88
CA MET A 132 -6.90 11.47 -19.58
C MET A 132 -6.56 12.45 -18.45
N GLU A 133 -5.63 12.05 -17.60
CA GLU A 133 -5.05 12.85 -16.52
C GLU A 133 -3.52 12.71 -16.60
N ASP A 134 -2.79 13.79 -16.32
CA ASP A 134 -1.36 13.73 -15.99
C ASP A 134 -1.18 13.43 -14.53
#